data_AF-A0A803NGB6-F1
#
_entry.id   AF-A0A803NGB6-F1
#
_cell.length_a   1.000
_cell.length_b   1.000
_cell.length_c   1.000
_cell.angle_alpha   90.00
_cell.angle_beta   90.00
_cell.angle_gamma   90.00
#
_symmetry.space_group_name_H-M   'P 1'
#
loop_
_entity.id
_entity.type
_entity.pdbx_description
1 polymer ?
#
loop_
_entity_poly.entity_id
_entity_poly.type
_entity_poly.pdbx_seq_one_letter_code
_entity_poly.pdbx_strand_id
1 'polypeptide(L)'
;MLRVTADEHSYNYKHTSDLLLSLTRSRSLPKGLQLHAQIIKLGLQTIPLISHNLINFYSKTQFPIYSCHVFNESPYKSATTWSSVIASLAQNELPSHAIQFFRKMLENGVYPDDHIIPSATKSCAILGRCDIGESVHGLVVKSGFEFDVFVGSSMVDMYAKCGEIKYARKVFDEMPEKNVVSWSGMISGYVLLGDDEEALRLFKQALVENLDVNDFTFSSVVRVCGNSTLLELGRQIHGLCFKTSYDSSSFVGSSLVSLYSRCGVIECAFRVFNEITAKNLGLWNAMLIACAQHAQPDKAFELFGEMRSAGIKPNFISFLCLLYACSHSGLVEKGKYYFEMMKEYGIEPGAQHYASMVDLLGRAGKLEEAVSMVKGMPIKPTESILGALLTGCRIHGNAELAAFVDHKISELGGNVGSGLLVLLSNAYAAAGKWDEAAKARKMLRDQGLKKETGLSWIEDGNKVHTFASGDRTHLRTEEIYKKLDELGDEMERAGYVADTSFVLKRVDGEEKNETIRYHSERLAIAFGLITFPHERPIRIMKNLRVCGDCHTAIKFMSKCSGRVIIVRDNNRFHRFENGVCTCRDYW
;
A
#
# COMPACT_ATOMS: atom_id res chain seq x y z
N MET A 1 -59.63 18.09 27.84
CA MET A 1 -58.50 18.79 27.18
C MET A 1 -57.13 18.13 27.36
N LEU A 2 -56.99 17.02 28.12
CA LEU A 2 -55.69 16.34 28.34
C LEU A 2 -55.43 15.09 27.47
N ARG A 3 -56.37 14.68 26.60
CA ARG A 3 -56.20 13.55 25.67
C ARG A 3 -55.73 13.96 24.26
N VAL A 4 -55.91 15.23 23.86
CA VAL A 4 -55.56 15.70 22.51
C VAL A 4 -54.06 15.99 22.35
N THR A 5 -53.36 16.33 23.43
CA THR A 5 -51.92 16.66 23.40
C THR A 5 -51.01 15.44 23.25
N ALA A 6 -51.44 14.26 23.72
CA ALA A 6 -50.67 13.02 23.63
C ALA A 6 -50.66 12.44 22.21
N ASP A 7 -51.79 12.49 21.50
CA ASP A 7 -51.90 11.99 20.12
C ASP A 7 -51.18 12.92 19.13
N GLU A 8 -51.22 14.24 19.32
CA GLU A 8 -50.45 15.20 18.50
C GLU A 8 -48.93 15.09 18.74
N HIS A 9 -48.48 14.93 19.99
CA HIS A 9 -47.06 14.66 20.27
C HIS A 9 -46.61 13.32 19.68
N SER A 10 -47.50 12.30 19.75
CA SER A 10 -47.24 10.97 19.21
C SER A 10 -47.11 10.97 17.67
N TYR A 11 -47.99 11.71 17.01
CA TYR A 11 -47.97 11.90 15.56
C TYR A 11 -46.73 12.70 15.12
N ASN A 12 -46.39 13.77 15.84
CA ASN A 12 -45.24 14.62 15.52
C ASN A 12 -43.90 13.89 15.65
N TYR A 13 -43.66 13.07 16.69
CA TYR A 13 -42.36 12.38 16.80
C TYR A 13 -42.15 11.32 15.71
N LYS A 14 -43.18 10.57 15.32
CA LYS A 14 -43.07 9.55 14.27
C LYS A 14 -42.72 10.19 12.93
N HIS A 15 -43.45 11.26 12.58
CA HIS A 15 -43.19 12.00 11.35
C HIS A 15 -41.77 12.61 11.33
N THR A 16 -41.33 13.20 12.45
CA THR A 16 -39.96 13.73 12.58
C THR A 16 -38.90 12.64 12.48
N SER A 17 -39.15 11.46 13.06
CA SER A 17 -38.28 10.28 12.96
C SER A 17 -38.12 9.82 11.52
N ASP A 18 -39.22 9.69 10.78
CA ASP A 18 -39.20 9.27 9.37
C ASP A 18 -38.47 10.29 8.49
N LEU A 19 -38.67 11.59 8.76
CA LEU A 19 -37.98 12.65 8.05
C LEU A 19 -36.46 12.63 8.33
N LEU A 20 -36.04 12.40 9.59
CA LEU A 20 -34.62 12.22 9.93
C LEU A 20 -34.00 11.01 9.23
N LEU A 21 -34.70 9.87 9.18
CA LEU A 21 -34.22 8.69 8.48
C LEU A 21 -34.08 8.94 6.97
N SER A 22 -35.05 9.65 6.37
CA SER A 22 -34.98 10.08 4.97
C SER A 22 -33.79 11.00 4.71
N LEU A 23 -33.58 12.01 5.57
CA LEU A 23 -32.46 12.95 5.45
C LEU A 23 -31.10 12.29 5.71
N THR A 24 -31.06 11.26 6.56
CA THR A 24 -29.87 10.42 6.79
C THR A 24 -29.50 9.65 5.54
N ARG A 25 -30.48 9.06 4.85
CA ARG A 25 -30.27 8.37 3.57
C ARG A 25 -29.80 9.33 2.48
N SER A 26 -30.40 10.53 2.41
CA SER A 26 -30.03 11.55 1.42
C SER A 26 -28.78 12.38 1.80
N ARG A 27 -28.22 12.18 3.01
CA ARG A 27 -27.09 12.94 3.59
C ARG A 27 -27.22 14.46 3.44
N SER A 28 -28.44 15.00 3.56
CA SER A 28 -28.68 16.43 3.31
C SER A 28 -28.44 17.26 4.58
N LEU A 29 -27.20 17.77 4.72
CA LEU A 29 -26.82 18.58 5.88
C LEU A 29 -27.71 19.83 6.08
N PRO A 30 -27.98 20.68 5.05
CA PRO A 30 -28.75 21.91 5.27
C PRO A 30 -30.18 21.64 5.76
N LYS A 31 -30.86 20.66 5.17
CA LYS A 31 -32.22 20.26 5.57
C LYS A 31 -32.25 19.62 6.96
N GLY A 32 -31.23 18.82 7.28
CA GLY A 32 -31.11 18.22 8.62
C GLY A 32 -30.85 19.24 9.71
N LEU A 33 -30.06 20.29 9.46
CA LEU A 33 -29.88 21.40 10.40
C LEU A 33 -31.18 22.15 10.67
N GLN A 34 -31.99 22.40 9.64
CA GLN A 34 -33.31 23.01 9.79
C GLN A 34 -34.24 22.14 10.64
N LEU A 35 -34.27 20.83 10.37
CA LEU A 35 -35.09 19.89 11.15
C LEU A 35 -34.61 19.78 12.60
N HIS A 36 -33.30 19.76 12.84
CA HIS A 36 -32.76 19.73 14.19
C HIS A 36 -33.15 20.99 14.98
N ALA A 37 -33.10 22.18 14.37
CA ALA A 37 -33.59 23.40 15.01
C ALA A 37 -35.09 23.33 15.36
N GLN A 38 -35.92 22.72 14.48
CA GLN A 38 -37.33 22.49 14.76
C GLN A 38 -37.53 21.50 15.92
N ILE A 39 -36.75 20.41 15.98
CA ILE A 39 -36.76 19.43 17.07
C ILE A 39 -36.52 20.12 18.41
N ILE A 40 -35.50 20.98 18.49
CA ILE A 40 -35.16 21.75 19.70
C ILE A 40 -36.33 22.66 20.08
N LYS A 41 -36.90 23.40 19.11
CA LYS A 41 -38.02 24.31 19.34
C LYS A 41 -39.28 23.59 19.85
N LEU A 42 -39.50 22.36 19.41
CA LEU A 42 -40.66 21.53 19.80
C LEU A 42 -40.42 20.70 21.07
N GLY A 43 -39.23 20.71 21.65
CA GLY A 43 -38.91 19.91 22.85
C GLY A 43 -38.77 18.41 22.59
N LEU A 44 -38.70 17.99 21.32
CA LEU A 44 -38.68 16.57 20.93
C LEU A 44 -37.32 15.90 21.19
N GLN A 45 -36.26 16.67 21.49
CA GLN A 45 -34.94 16.17 21.89
C GLN A 45 -34.95 15.39 23.22
N THR A 46 -36.05 15.46 23.97
CA THR A 46 -36.25 14.66 25.19
C THR A 46 -36.54 13.18 24.90
N ILE A 47 -36.91 12.85 23.65
CA ILE A 47 -37.26 11.49 23.23
C ILE A 47 -35.99 10.75 22.78
N PRO A 48 -35.58 9.64 23.44
CA PRO A 48 -34.32 8.94 23.13
C PRO A 48 -34.17 8.48 21.67
N LEU A 49 -35.29 8.08 21.03
CA LEU A 49 -35.30 7.68 19.62
C LEU A 49 -34.95 8.84 18.68
N ILE A 50 -35.40 10.07 18.98
CA ILE A 50 -35.08 11.26 18.20
C ILE A 50 -33.59 11.60 18.35
N SER A 51 -33.06 11.56 19.57
CA SER A 51 -31.64 11.76 19.85
C SER A 51 -30.76 10.72 19.13
N HIS A 52 -31.16 9.44 19.14
CA HIS A 52 -30.52 8.37 18.36
C HIS A 52 -30.49 8.68 16.86
N ASN A 53 -31.63 9.05 16.28
CA ASN A 53 -31.74 9.37 14.86
C ASN A 53 -30.93 10.61 14.46
N LEU A 54 -30.87 11.64 15.32
CA LEU A 54 -30.03 12.81 15.12
C LEU A 54 -28.53 12.46 15.16
N ILE A 55 -28.11 11.63 16.13
CA ILE A 55 -26.73 11.13 16.21
C ILE A 55 -26.37 10.38 14.92
N ASN A 56 -27.24 9.48 14.46
CA ASN A 56 -27.02 8.72 13.22
C ASN A 56 -26.99 9.64 11.99
N PHE A 57 -27.84 10.65 11.92
CA PHE A 57 -27.83 11.66 10.85
C PHE A 57 -26.47 12.38 10.79
N TYR A 58 -25.98 12.87 11.92
CA TYR A 58 -24.68 13.54 12.00
C TYR A 58 -23.51 12.59 11.73
N SER A 59 -23.62 11.35 12.17
CA SER A 59 -22.65 10.30 11.84
C SER A 59 -22.52 10.09 10.33
N LYS A 60 -23.65 9.92 9.61
CA LYS A 60 -23.65 9.65 8.16
C LYS A 60 -23.32 10.88 7.30
N THR A 61 -23.41 12.08 7.87
CA THR A 61 -22.97 13.32 7.22
C THR A 61 -21.52 13.70 7.55
N GLN A 62 -20.78 12.86 8.30
CA GLN A 62 -19.37 13.07 8.70
C GLN A 62 -19.15 14.25 9.67
N PHE A 63 -20.12 14.48 10.57
CA PHE A 63 -20.07 15.52 11.60
C PHE A 63 -20.19 14.94 13.02
N PRO A 64 -19.24 14.10 13.47
CA PRO A 64 -19.34 13.39 14.76
C PRO A 64 -19.34 14.32 15.99
N ILE A 65 -18.80 15.54 15.89
CA ILE A 65 -18.85 16.53 16.98
C ILE A 65 -20.30 16.91 17.31
N TYR A 66 -21.14 17.09 16.28
CA TYR A 66 -22.57 17.36 16.49
C TYR A 66 -23.31 16.16 17.08
N SER A 67 -22.85 14.93 16.79
CA SER A 67 -23.35 13.73 17.50
C SER A 67 -23.10 13.82 19.01
N CYS A 68 -21.91 14.27 19.42
CA CYS A 68 -21.58 14.47 20.82
C CYS A 68 -22.43 15.56 21.47
N HIS A 69 -22.70 16.67 20.77
CA HIS A 69 -23.58 17.73 21.28
C HIS A 69 -24.99 17.21 21.54
N VAL A 70 -25.61 16.54 20.56
CA VAL A 70 -26.95 15.93 20.72
C VAL A 70 -26.97 14.96 21.91
N PHE A 71 -25.93 14.13 22.05
CA PHE A 71 -25.83 13.20 23.17
C PHE A 71 -25.73 13.92 24.53
N ASN A 72 -24.90 14.95 24.63
CA ASN A 72 -24.70 15.69 25.88
C ASN A 72 -25.96 16.44 26.30
N GLU A 73 -26.64 17.09 25.35
CA GLU A 73 -27.88 17.84 25.57
C GLU A 73 -29.11 16.95 25.84
N SER A 74 -29.06 15.67 25.46
CA SER A 74 -30.14 14.72 25.75
C SER A 74 -30.32 14.53 27.26
N PRO A 75 -31.51 14.83 27.83
CA PRO A 75 -31.75 14.75 29.26
C PRO A 75 -31.77 13.30 29.77
N TYR A 76 -32.17 12.36 28.91
CA TYR A 76 -32.09 10.92 29.16
C TYR A 76 -31.10 10.27 28.19
N LYS A 77 -30.21 9.45 28.74
CA LYS A 77 -29.19 8.71 28.00
C LYS A 77 -29.47 7.22 28.16
N SER A 78 -30.09 6.61 27.14
CA SER A 78 -30.32 5.17 27.07
C SER A 78 -29.09 4.43 26.53
N ALA A 79 -29.04 3.11 26.72
CA ALA A 79 -28.04 2.25 26.07
C ALA A 79 -27.96 2.52 24.55
N THR A 80 -29.09 2.66 23.87
CA THR A 80 -29.12 2.98 22.43
C THR A 80 -28.46 4.31 22.08
N THR A 81 -28.64 5.37 22.88
CA THR A 81 -27.97 6.67 22.63
C THR A 81 -26.46 6.58 22.88
N TRP A 82 -26.01 5.82 23.89
CA TRP A 82 -24.59 5.52 24.11
C TRP A 82 -24.01 4.76 22.92
N SER A 83 -24.68 3.69 22.49
CA SER A 83 -24.23 2.87 21.35
C SER A 83 -24.08 3.71 20.08
N SER A 84 -25.00 4.66 19.88
CA SER A 84 -25.00 5.53 18.70
C SER A 84 -23.86 6.54 18.69
N VAL A 85 -23.58 7.21 19.82
CA VAL A 85 -22.51 8.23 19.87
C VAL A 85 -21.14 7.57 19.74
N ILE A 86 -20.93 6.41 20.37
CA ILE A 86 -19.68 5.65 20.28
C ILE A 86 -19.50 5.10 18.86
N ALA A 87 -20.54 4.51 18.26
CA ALA A 87 -20.49 4.06 16.87
C ALA A 87 -20.23 5.22 15.90
N SER A 88 -20.83 6.40 16.14
CA SER A 88 -20.60 7.60 15.34
C SER A 88 -19.12 8.02 15.38
N LEU A 89 -18.52 8.06 16.57
CA LEU A 89 -17.11 8.39 16.75
C LEU A 89 -16.18 7.35 16.11
N ALA A 90 -16.47 6.06 16.30
CA ALA A 90 -15.70 4.96 15.73
C ALA A 90 -15.77 4.90 14.18
N GLN A 91 -16.91 5.25 13.60
CA GLN A 91 -17.11 5.27 12.13
C GLN A 91 -16.49 6.50 11.47
N ASN A 92 -16.31 7.60 12.20
CA ASN A 92 -15.77 8.86 11.69
C ASN A 92 -14.34 9.13 12.20
N GLU A 93 -13.53 8.07 12.33
CA GLU A 93 -12.08 8.16 12.60
C GLU A 93 -11.70 8.93 13.89
N LEU A 94 -12.57 8.90 14.91
CA LEU A 94 -12.30 9.43 16.25
C LEU A 94 -12.26 8.31 17.32
N PRO A 95 -11.41 7.29 17.15
CA PRO A 95 -11.42 6.10 18.00
C PRO A 95 -11.08 6.39 19.47
N SER A 96 -10.21 7.37 19.75
CA SER A 96 -9.86 7.75 21.13
C SER A 96 -11.07 8.28 21.88
N HIS A 97 -11.91 9.08 21.22
CA HIS A 97 -13.14 9.59 21.81
C HIS A 97 -14.16 8.46 21.97
N ALA A 98 -14.29 7.56 20.99
CA ALA A 98 -15.18 6.41 21.09
C ALA A 98 -14.87 5.55 22.33
N ILE A 99 -13.60 5.24 22.59
CA ILE A 99 -13.19 4.49 23.79
C ILE A 99 -13.46 5.29 25.08
N GLN A 100 -13.22 6.61 25.08
CA GLN A 100 -13.54 7.44 26.25
C GLN A 100 -15.05 7.43 26.57
N PHE A 101 -15.91 7.52 25.56
CA PHE A 101 -17.36 7.40 25.74
C PHE A 101 -17.78 6.00 26.17
N PHE A 102 -17.15 4.95 25.63
CA PHE A 102 -17.37 3.57 26.08
C PHE A 102 -17.02 3.39 27.56
N ARG A 103 -15.88 3.93 28.01
CA ARG A 103 -15.52 3.94 29.43
C ARG A 103 -16.54 4.68 30.28
N LYS A 104 -16.98 5.87 29.85
CA LYS A 104 -18.02 6.65 30.57
C LYS A 104 -19.35 5.91 30.64
N MET A 105 -19.74 5.18 29.60
CA MET A 105 -20.94 4.33 29.59
C MET A 105 -20.88 3.31 30.73
N LEU A 106 -19.75 2.62 30.88
CA LEU A 106 -19.52 1.66 31.96
C LEU A 106 -19.50 2.31 33.35
N GLU A 107 -18.86 3.47 33.49
CA GLU A 107 -18.84 4.25 34.74
C GLU A 107 -20.24 4.72 35.17
N ASN A 108 -21.18 4.88 34.22
CA ASN A 108 -22.59 5.19 34.47
C ASN A 108 -23.45 3.93 34.71
N GLY A 109 -22.83 2.75 34.84
CA GLY A 109 -23.54 1.50 35.10
C GLY A 109 -24.34 0.96 33.91
N VAL A 110 -24.09 1.46 32.70
CA VAL A 110 -24.75 0.98 31.48
C VAL A 110 -23.90 -0.14 30.88
N TYR A 111 -24.44 -1.36 30.87
CA TYR A 111 -23.75 -2.52 30.32
C TYR A 111 -23.79 -2.53 28.78
N PRO A 112 -22.71 -2.96 28.12
CA PRO A 112 -22.68 -3.06 26.66
C PRO A 112 -23.52 -4.22 26.15
N ASP A 113 -24.12 -4.01 24.99
CA ASP A 113 -24.80 -5.03 24.18
C ASP A 113 -23.88 -5.56 23.06
N ASP A 114 -24.38 -6.54 22.30
CA ASP A 114 -23.75 -7.15 21.13
C ASP A 114 -23.49 -6.14 19.98
N HIS A 115 -24.18 -5.00 19.97
CA HIS A 115 -24.03 -3.96 18.94
C HIS A 115 -22.95 -2.92 19.26
N ILE A 116 -22.68 -2.63 20.53
CA ILE A 116 -21.70 -1.63 20.92
C ILE A 116 -20.27 -2.19 21.01
N ILE A 117 -20.13 -3.45 21.41
CA ILE A 117 -18.82 -4.11 21.53
C ILE A 117 -18.03 -4.02 20.21
N PRO A 118 -18.62 -4.32 19.02
CA PRO A 118 -17.94 -4.13 17.74
C PRO A 118 -17.41 -2.71 17.48
N SER A 119 -18.07 -1.67 18.00
CA SER A 119 -17.61 -0.29 17.83
C SER A 119 -16.43 0.04 18.74
N ALA A 120 -16.41 -0.54 19.95
CA ALA A 120 -15.30 -0.42 20.88
C ALA A 120 -14.07 -1.20 20.38
N THR A 121 -14.24 -2.45 19.93
CA THR A 121 -13.16 -3.27 19.37
C THR A 121 -12.60 -2.64 18.10
N LYS A 122 -13.44 -2.12 17.20
CA LYS A 122 -13.00 -1.34 16.02
C LYS A 122 -12.14 -0.15 16.42
N SER A 123 -12.49 0.58 17.48
CA SER A 123 -11.70 1.71 17.95
C SER A 123 -10.34 1.28 18.52
N CYS A 124 -10.30 0.15 19.25
CA CYS A 124 -9.04 -0.44 19.72
C CYS A 124 -8.15 -0.86 18.54
N ALA A 125 -8.74 -1.47 17.50
CA ALA A 125 -8.07 -1.88 16.28
C ALA A 125 -7.44 -0.70 15.54
N ILE A 126 -8.18 0.40 15.37
CA ILE A 126 -7.67 1.61 14.70
C ILE A 126 -6.51 2.23 15.50
N LEU A 127 -6.55 2.17 16.83
CA LEU A 127 -5.51 2.70 17.70
C LEU A 127 -4.33 1.74 17.90
N GLY A 128 -4.43 0.48 17.48
CA GLY A 128 -3.45 -0.56 17.80
C GLY A 128 -3.30 -0.81 19.31
N ARG A 129 -4.35 -0.56 20.10
CA ARG A 129 -4.32 -0.68 21.57
C ARG A 129 -4.84 -2.05 22.02
N CYS A 130 -3.97 -3.05 21.92
CA CYS A 130 -4.29 -4.42 22.30
C CYS A 130 -4.65 -4.55 23.80
N ASP A 131 -4.00 -3.78 24.67
CA ASP A 131 -4.27 -3.74 26.11
C ASP A 131 -5.72 -3.36 26.45
N ILE A 132 -6.28 -2.38 25.72
CA ILE A 132 -7.69 -2.00 25.84
C ILE A 132 -8.56 -3.09 25.20
N GLY A 133 -8.16 -3.63 24.05
CA GLY A 133 -8.82 -4.74 23.38
C GLY A 133 -8.99 -5.98 24.27
N GLU A 134 -7.97 -6.35 25.04
CA GLU A 134 -8.00 -7.45 26.01
C GLU A 134 -8.94 -7.15 27.18
N SER A 135 -8.99 -5.90 27.64
CA SER A 135 -9.96 -5.48 28.66
C SER A 135 -11.40 -5.59 28.14
N VAL A 136 -11.65 -5.22 26.89
CA VAL A 136 -12.94 -5.41 26.21
C VAL A 136 -13.23 -6.91 26.04
N HIS A 137 -12.25 -7.73 25.67
CA HIS A 137 -12.42 -9.19 25.59
C HIS A 137 -12.84 -9.80 26.93
N GLY A 138 -12.18 -9.39 28.03
CA GLY A 138 -12.56 -9.82 29.37
C GLY A 138 -13.99 -9.41 29.74
N LEU A 139 -14.47 -8.27 29.24
CA LEU A 139 -15.86 -7.85 29.39
C LEU A 139 -16.81 -8.71 28.54
N VAL A 140 -16.46 -9.04 27.30
CA VAL A 140 -17.23 -9.93 26.42
C VAL A 140 -17.53 -11.27 27.11
N VAL A 141 -16.48 -11.90 27.67
CA VAL A 141 -16.60 -13.19 28.38
C VAL A 141 -17.45 -13.04 29.65
N LYS A 142 -17.30 -11.94 30.39
CA LYS A 142 -18.10 -11.69 31.61
C LYS A 142 -19.56 -11.39 31.30
N SER A 143 -19.86 -10.87 30.12
CA SER A 143 -21.18 -10.46 29.69
C SER A 143 -21.92 -11.55 28.90
N GLY A 144 -21.31 -12.71 28.64
CA GLY A 144 -21.95 -13.84 27.94
C GLY A 144 -22.01 -13.68 26.42
N PHE A 145 -21.17 -12.83 25.82
CA PHE A 145 -21.13 -12.58 24.38
C PHE A 145 -19.97 -13.32 23.68
N GLU A 146 -19.25 -14.21 24.36
CA GLU A 146 -18.08 -14.92 23.83
C GLU A 146 -18.38 -15.81 22.62
N PHE A 147 -19.64 -16.23 22.47
CA PHE A 147 -20.10 -17.06 21.36
C PHE A 147 -20.92 -16.28 20.32
N ASP A 148 -21.12 -14.97 20.50
CA ASP A 148 -21.82 -14.15 19.50
C ASP A 148 -20.95 -13.95 18.25
N VAL A 149 -21.51 -14.26 17.08
CA VAL A 149 -20.76 -14.26 15.82
C VAL A 149 -20.30 -12.85 15.41
N PHE A 150 -21.06 -11.80 15.72
CA PHE A 150 -20.70 -10.42 15.38
C PHE A 150 -19.63 -9.88 16.32
N VAL A 151 -19.76 -10.15 17.62
CA VAL A 151 -18.75 -9.83 18.63
C VAL A 151 -17.45 -10.57 18.33
N GLY A 152 -17.49 -11.89 18.15
CA GLY A 152 -16.34 -12.73 17.81
C GLY A 152 -15.64 -12.26 16.54
N SER A 153 -16.39 -11.95 15.48
CA SER A 153 -15.84 -11.37 14.24
C SER A 153 -15.10 -10.06 14.49
N SER A 154 -15.64 -9.18 15.33
CA SER A 154 -15.02 -7.90 15.66
C SER A 154 -13.76 -8.06 16.53
N MET A 155 -13.72 -9.08 17.38
CA MET A 155 -12.56 -9.44 18.20
C MET A 155 -11.42 -9.98 17.32
N VAL A 156 -11.73 -10.83 16.33
CA VAL A 156 -10.76 -11.32 15.35
C VAL A 156 -10.12 -10.16 14.59
N ASP A 157 -10.92 -9.24 14.03
CA ASP A 157 -10.42 -8.06 13.31
C ASP A 157 -9.54 -7.18 14.21
N MET A 158 -9.95 -7.00 15.47
CA MET A 158 -9.21 -6.20 16.45
C MET A 158 -7.84 -6.78 16.76
N TYR A 159 -7.76 -8.06 17.16
CA TYR A 159 -6.47 -8.68 17.46
C TYR A 159 -5.56 -8.72 16.23
N ALA A 160 -6.11 -9.02 15.05
CA ALA A 160 -5.35 -9.05 13.80
C ALA A 160 -4.71 -7.68 13.49
N LYS A 161 -5.48 -6.58 13.59
CA LYS A 161 -4.98 -5.22 13.36
C LYS A 161 -4.05 -4.70 14.44
N CYS A 162 -4.16 -5.21 15.66
CA CYS A 162 -3.20 -4.96 16.74
C CYS A 162 -1.88 -5.73 16.55
N GLY A 163 -1.75 -6.58 15.54
CA GLY A 163 -0.56 -7.41 15.30
C GLY A 163 -0.53 -8.71 16.10
N GLU A 164 -1.55 -8.98 16.91
CA GLU A 164 -1.65 -10.17 17.76
C GLU A 164 -2.39 -11.31 17.05
N ILE A 165 -1.84 -11.74 15.91
CA ILE A 165 -2.47 -12.73 15.03
C ILE A 165 -2.77 -14.07 15.74
N LYS A 166 -1.96 -14.43 16.74
CA LYS A 166 -2.14 -15.67 17.53
C LYS A 166 -3.42 -15.62 18.35
N TYR A 167 -3.72 -14.49 18.99
CA TYR A 167 -4.97 -14.31 19.73
C TYR A 167 -6.16 -14.21 18.78
N ALA A 168 -6.00 -13.53 17.64
CA ALA A 168 -7.01 -13.52 16.60
C ALA A 168 -7.37 -14.94 16.16
N ARG A 169 -6.35 -15.77 15.87
CA ARG A 169 -6.51 -17.17 15.46
C ARG A 169 -7.24 -17.99 16.51
N LYS A 170 -6.86 -17.83 17.78
CA LYS A 170 -7.50 -18.53 18.89
C LYS A 170 -8.99 -18.19 18.99
N VAL A 171 -9.34 -16.91 18.98
CA VAL A 171 -10.75 -16.46 19.01
C VAL A 171 -11.51 -17.05 17.82
N PHE A 172 -10.94 -16.95 16.62
CA PHE A 172 -11.56 -17.49 15.41
C PHE A 172 -11.81 -19.00 15.54
N ASP A 173 -10.84 -19.78 15.99
CA ASP A 173 -10.99 -21.23 16.13
C ASP A 173 -12.06 -21.61 17.15
N GLU A 174 -12.12 -20.89 18.27
CA GLU A 174 -13.10 -21.10 19.36
C GLU A 174 -14.53 -20.65 19.01
N MET A 175 -14.70 -19.82 17.97
CA MET A 175 -16.04 -19.40 17.51
C MET A 175 -16.86 -20.60 17.01
N PRO A 176 -18.06 -20.86 17.56
CA PRO A 176 -18.91 -21.99 17.16
C PRO A 176 -19.48 -21.80 15.75
N GLU A 177 -19.87 -20.57 15.42
CA GLU A 177 -20.29 -20.16 14.08
C GLU A 177 -19.33 -19.10 13.56
N LYS A 178 -18.98 -19.19 12.28
CA LYS A 178 -18.10 -18.25 11.59
C LYS A 178 -18.86 -17.68 10.39
N ASN A 179 -18.83 -16.37 10.22
CA ASN A 179 -19.42 -15.68 9.09
C ASN A 179 -18.35 -15.08 8.16
N VAL A 180 -18.78 -14.53 7.03
CA VAL A 180 -17.90 -13.87 6.04
C VAL A 180 -16.97 -12.83 6.68
N VAL A 181 -17.43 -12.10 7.71
CA VAL A 181 -16.64 -11.07 8.40
C VAL A 181 -15.49 -11.69 9.21
N SER A 182 -15.75 -12.73 10.00
CA SER A 182 -14.69 -13.43 10.75
C SER A 182 -13.62 -14.03 9.84
N TRP A 183 -14.02 -14.66 8.73
CA TRP A 183 -13.10 -15.20 7.72
C TRP A 183 -12.30 -14.09 7.03
N SER A 184 -12.98 -13.02 6.59
CA SER A 184 -12.35 -11.84 6.00
C SER A 184 -11.29 -11.24 6.93
N GLY A 185 -11.64 -11.06 8.21
CA GLY A 185 -10.75 -10.52 9.23
C GLY A 185 -9.51 -11.38 9.43
N MET A 186 -9.67 -12.71 9.46
CA MET A 186 -8.55 -13.63 9.59
C MET A 186 -7.62 -13.61 8.38
N ILE A 187 -8.19 -13.74 7.17
CA ILE A 187 -7.43 -13.71 5.91
C ILE A 187 -6.64 -12.40 5.83
N SER A 188 -7.30 -11.26 6.01
CA SER A 188 -6.63 -9.95 5.97
C SER A 188 -5.60 -9.80 7.08
N GLY A 189 -5.81 -10.38 8.26
CA GLY A 189 -4.84 -10.42 9.35
C GLY A 189 -3.54 -11.11 8.93
N TYR A 190 -3.61 -12.29 8.32
CA TYR A 190 -2.42 -12.98 7.80
C TYR A 190 -1.77 -12.22 6.64
N VAL A 191 -2.56 -11.59 5.75
CA VAL A 191 -2.00 -10.70 4.70
C VAL A 191 -1.26 -9.49 5.31
N LEU A 192 -1.75 -8.92 6.41
CA LEU A 192 -1.08 -7.81 7.10
C LEU A 192 0.19 -8.25 7.83
N LEU A 193 0.22 -9.48 8.35
CA LEU A 193 1.41 -10.10 8.93
C LEU A 193 2.48 -10.42 7.86
N GLY A 194 2.07 -10.59 6.61
CA GLY A 194 2.92 -11.03 5.50
C GLY A 194 3.01 -12.56 5.36
N ASP A 195 2.15 -13.31 6.04
CA ASP A 195 2.01 -14.75 5.87
C ASP A 195 1.01 -15.04 4.74
N ASP A 196 1.49 -14.83 3.53
CA ASP A 196 0.73 -14.96 2.29
C ASP A 196 0.20 -16.40 2.08
N GLU A 197 0.95 -17.42 2.53
CA GLU A 197 0.57 -18.82 2.36
C GLU A 197 -0.65 -19.18 3.20
N GLU A 198 -0.65 -18.82 4.49
CA GLU A 198 -1.79 -19.08 5.38
C GLU A 198 -3.03 -18.28 4.96
N ALA A 199 -2.86 -17.04 4.47
CA ALA A 199 -3.95 -16.26 3.90
C ALA A 199 -4.61 -16.95 2.68
N LEU A 200 -3.80 -17.48 1.75
CA LEU A 200 -4.29 -18.24 0.59
C LEU A 200 -4.93 -19.56 1.00
N ARG A 201 -4.38 -20.25 2.02
CA ARG A 201 -4.94 -21.48 2.56
C ARG A 201 -6.33 -21.26 3.17
N LEU A 202 -6.49 -20.21 3.98
CA LEU A 202 -7.77 -19.83 4.57
C LEU A 202 -8.77 -19.40 3.51
N PHE A 203 -8.35 -18.66 2.48
CA PHE A 203 -9.23 -18.31 1.37
C PHE A 203 -9.73 -19.55 0.63
N LYS A 204 -8.84 -20.50 0.32
CA LYS A 204 -9.22 -21.79 -0.28
C LYS A 204 -10.22 -22.54 0.61
N GLN A 205 -9.98 -22.57 1.92
CA GLN A 205 -10.89 -23.20 2.88
C GLN A 205 -12.26 -22.52 2.88
N ALA A 206 -12.31 -21.18 2.89
CA ALA A 206 -13.56 -20.43 2.85
C ALA A 206 -14.39 -20.75 1.59
N LEU A 207 -13.73 -20.91 0.43
CA LEU A 207 -14.40 -21.32 -0.81
C LEU A 207 -14.93 -22.76 -0.75
N VAL A 208 -14.20 -23.68 -0.12
CA VAL A 208 -14.65 -25.08 0.07
C VAL A 208 -15.86 -25.15 1.00
N GLU A 209 -15.91 -24.28 2.02
CA GLU A 209 -17.05 -24.15 2.92
C GLU A 209 -18.25 -23.40 2.30
N ASN A 210 -18.19 -23.07 0.99
CA ASN A 210 -19.22 -22.34 0.25
C ASN A 210 -19.59 -20.98 0.87
N LEU A 211 -18.63 -20.30 1.50
CA LEU A 211 -18.83 -18.96 2.01
C LEU A 211 -18.89 -17.94 0.87
N ASP A 212 -19.85 -17.03 0.98
CA ASP A 212 -20.00 -15.91 0.06
C ASP A 212 -18.93 -14.85 0.35
N VAL A 213 -17.73 -15.05 -0.21
CA VAL A 213 -16.60 -14.14 -0.06
C VAL A 213 -16.92 -12.76 -0.65
N ASN A 214 -16.58 -11.70 0.09
CA ASN A 214 -16.88 -10.33 -0.31
C ASN A 214 -15.75 -9.64 -1.07
N ASP A 215 -16.02 -8.42 -1.53
CA ASP A 215 -15.06 -7.54 -2.23
C ASP A 215 -13.78 -7.31 -1.42
N PHE A 216 -13.88 -7.21 -0.09
CA PHE A 216 -12.75 -7.05 0.80
C PHE A 216 -11.85 -8.30 0.86
N THR A 217 -12.45 -9.49 0.88
CA THR A 217 -11.71 -10.76 0.83
C THR A 217 -10.99 -10.89 -0.51
N PHE A 218 -11.69 -10.68 -1.63
CA PHE A 218 -11.07 -10.69 -2.96
C PHE A 218 -9.92 -9.69 -3.06
N SER A 219 -10.14 -8.45 -2.61
CA SER A 219 -9.12 -7.40 -2.64
C SER A 219 -7.87 -7.79 -1.85
N SER A 220 -8.03 -8.49 -0.72
CA SER A 220 -6.93 -8.96 0.13
C SER A 220 -6.12 -10.07 -0.54
N VAL A 221 -6.80 -11.06 -1.12
CA VAL A 221 -6.15 -12.22 -1.78
C VAL A 221 -5.52 -11.83 -3.12
N VAL A 222 -6.16 -10.95 -3.88
CA VAL A 222 -5.56 -10.37 -5.11
C VAL A 222 -4.30 -9.58 -4.77
N ARG A 223 -4.28 -8.87 -3.64
CA ARG A 223 -3.08 -8.16 -3.15
C ARG A 223 -1.93 -9.13 -2.84
N VAL A 224 -2.22 -10.28 -2.23
CA VAL A 224 -1.20 -11.35 -2.05
C VAL A 224 -0.61 -11.72 -3.40
N CYS A 225 -1.45 -12.06 -4.39
CA CYS A 225 -0.97 -12.44 -5.72
C CYS A 225 -0.12 -11.34 -6.37
N GLY A 226 -0.48 -10.06 -6.20
CA GLY A 226 0.30 -8.94 -6.71
C GLY A 226 1.61 -8.70 -5.98
N ASN A 227 1.66 -8.93 -4.66
CA ASN A 227 2.85 -8.77 -3.82
C ASN A 227 3.87 -9.87 -4.11
N SER A 228 3.43 -11.12 -4.14
CA SER A 228 4.25 -12.30 -4.40
C SER A 228 4.41 -12.58 -5.91
N THR A 229 3.86 -11.71 -6.76
CA THR A 229 3.96 -11.74 -8.23
C THR A 229 3.47 -13.04 -8.88
N LEU A 230 2.41 -13.63 -8.31
CA LEU A 230 1.76 -14.86 -8.76
C LEU A 230 0.70 -14.55 -9.82
N LEU A 231 1.13 -14.37 -11.07
CA LEU A 231 0.25 -13.91 -12.15
C LEU A 231 -0.82 -14.94 -12.50
N GLU A 232 -0.48 -16.23 -12.55
CA GLU A 232 -1.43 -17.26 -12.97
C GLU A 232 -2.49 -17.55 -11.90
N LEU A 233 -2.10 -17.54 -10.62
CA LEU A 233 -3.07 -17.58 -9.52
C LEU A 233 -3.95 -16.33 -9.51
N GLY A 234 -3.36 -15.15 -9.72
CA GLY A 234 -4.09 -13.89 -9.82
C GLY A 234 -5.14 -13.89 -10.94
N ARG A 235 -4.84 -14.50 -12.10
CA ARG A 235 -5.80 -14.69 -13.20
C ARG A 235 -6.94 -15.62 -12.83
N GLN A 236 -6.66 -16.72 -12.13
CA GLN A 236 -7.69 -17.63 -11.65
C GLN A 236 -8.65 -16.92 -10.68
N ILE A 237 -8.10 -16.13 -9.75
CA ILE A 237 -8.91 -15.34 -8.80
C ILE A 237 -9.70 -14.25 -9.52
N HIS A 238 -9.11 -13.57 -10.52
CA HIS A 238 -9.87 -12.60 -11.33
C HIS A 238 -11.04 -13.28 -12.06
N GLY A 239 -10.82 -14.47 -12.63
CA GLY A 239 -11.91 -15.27 -13.22
C GLY A 239 -12.98 -15.67 -12.21
N LEU A 240 -12.60 -15.92 -10.95
CA LEU A 240 -13.55 -16.15 -9.86
C LEU A 240 -14.35 -14.88 -9.55
N CYS A 241 -13.71 -13.70 -9.45
CA CYS A 241 -14.40 -12.42 -9.25
C CYS A 241 -15.50 -12.18 -10.31
N PHE A 242 -15.22 -12.52 -11.57
CA PHE A 242 -16.21 -12.42 -12.64
C PHE A 242 -17.39 -13.38 -12.43
N LYS A 243 -17.10 -14.64 -12.06
CA LYS A 243 -18.15 -15.65 -11.78
C LYS A 243 -19.02 -15.30 -10.58
N THR A 244 -18.49 -14.53 -9.62
CA THR A 244 -19.19 -14.09 -8.42
C THR A 244 -19.67 -12.64 -8.48
N SER A 245 -19.68 -12.02 -9.67
CA SER A 245 -20.21 -10.66 -9.92
C SER A 245 -19.49 -9.52 -9.18
N TYR A 246 -18.20 -9.70 -8.88
CA TYR A 246 -17.33 -8.68 -8.30
C TYR A 246 -16.45 -7.94 -9.33
N ASP A 247 -16.60 -8.26 -10.62
CA ASP A 247 -15.89 -7.61 -11.75
C ASP A 247 -16.18 -6.10 -11.88
N SER A 248 -17.38 -5.67 -11.47
CA SER A 248 -17.76 -4.25 -11.45
C SER A 248 -17.34 -3.49 -10.18
N SER A 249 -16.80 -4.18 -9.17
CA SER A 249 -16.42 -3.55 -7.90
C SER A 249 -15.14 -2.71 -8.08
N SER A 250 -15.26 -1.40 -7.85
CA SER A 250 -14.12 -0.48 -7.83
C SER A 250 -13.04 -0.85 -6.82
N PHE A 251 -13.41 -1.47 -5.70
CA PHE A 251 -12.47 -1.93 -4.68
C PHE A 251 -11.64 -3.12 -5.19
N VAL A 252 -12.30 -4.15 -5.71
CA VAL A 252 -11.64 -5.32 -6.31
C VAL A 252 -10.82 -4.90 -7.53
N GLY A 253 -11.37 -4.02 -8.37
CA GLY A 253 -10.69 -3.42 -9.52
C GLY A 253 -9.38 -2.73 -9.17
N SER A 254 -9.34 -1.99 -8.07
CA SER A 254 -8.11 -1.33 -7.60
C SER A 254 -7.01 -2.35 -7.28
N SER A 255 -7.38 -3.45 -6.61
CA SER A 255 -6.46 -4.56 -6.34
C SER A 255 -6.05 -5.30 -7.61
N LEU A 256 -6.96 -5.52 -8.56
CA LEU A 256 -6.68 -6.18 -9.84
C LEU A 256 -5.74 -5.36 -10.75
N VAL A 257 -5.94 -4.04 -10.83
CA VAL A 257 -5.00 -3.11 -11.49
C VAL A 257 -3.62 -3.22 -10.85
N SER A 258 -3.55 -3.25 -9.52
CA SER A 258 -2.28 -3.42 -8.80
C SER A 258 -1.62 -4.77 -9.09
N LEU A 259 -2.39 -5.86 -9.08
CA LEU A 259 -1.93 -7.21 -9.44
C LEU A 259 -1.28 -7.21 -10.83
N TYR A 260 -2.04 -6.81 -11.86
CA TYR A 260 -1.55 -6.86 -13.23
C TYR A 260 -0.36 -5.94 -13.46
N SER A 261 -0.38 -4.74 -12.88
CA SER A 261 0.76 -3.82 -12.91
C SER A 261 2.00 -4.45 -12.27
N ARG A 262 1.89 -5.00 -11.05
CA ARG A 262 3.00 -5.61 -10.29
C ARG A 262 3.52 -6.92 -10.88
N CYS A 263 2.71 -7.59 -11.69
CA CYS A 263 3.11 -8.76 -12.48
C CYS A 263 3.68 -8.37 -13.86
N GLY A 264 3.84 -7.09 -14.19
CA GLY A 264 4.45 -6.67 -15.45
C GLY A 264 3.52 -6.80 -16.67
N VAL A 265 2.19 -6.70 -16.48
CA VAL A 265 1.18 -6.82 -17.55
C VAL A 265 0.25 -5.61 -17.53
N ILE A 266 0.80 -4.42 -17.77
CA ILE A 266 0.07 -3.16 -17.67
C ILE A 266 -1.13 -3.07 -18.63
N GLU A 267 -1.11 -3.78 -19.75
CA GLU A 267 -2.22 -3.83 -20.70
C GLU A 267 -3.46 -4.46 -20.05
N CYS A 268 -3.29 -5.50 -19.23
CA CYS A 268 -4.39 -6.09 -18.46
C CYS A 268 -4.88 -5.14 -17.36
N ALA A 269 -3.98 -4.35 -16.75
CA ALA A 269 -4.38 -3.32 -15.79
C ALA A 269 -5.27 -2.25 -16.44
N PHE A 270 -4.91 -1.76 -17.64
CA PHE A 270 -5.75 -0.84 -18.41
C PHE A 270 -7.11 -1.44 -18.79
N ARG A 271 -7.17 -2.73 -19.13
CA ARG A 271 -8.45 -3.40 -19.43
C ARG A 271 -9.39 -3.38 -18.23
N VAL A 272 -8.92 -3.84 -17.06
CA VAL A 272 -9.71 -3.79 -15.81
C VAL A 272 -10.14 -2.36 -15.50
N PHE A 273 -9.22 -1.40 -15.62
CA PHE A 273 -9.52 0.01 -15.38
C PHE A 273 -10.62 0.54 -16.30
N ASN A 274 -10.58 0.22 -17.59
CA ASN A 274 -11.54 0.70 -18.57
C ASN A 274 -12.92 0.03 -18.44
N GLU A 275 -12.95 -1.26 -18.10
CA GLU A 275 -14.19 -2.03 -17.92
C GLU A 275 -15.03 -1.54 -16.73
N ILE A 276 -14.40 -1.05 -15.67
CA ILE A 276 -15.10 -0.51 -14.49
C ILE A 276 -15.63 0.89 -14.78
N THR A 277 -16.95 1.05 -14.83
CA THR A 277 -17.60 2.33 -15.14
C THR A 277 -17.54 3.33 -13.98
N ALA A 278 -17.94 2.90 -12.77
CA ALA A 278 -17.96 3.72 -11.57
C ALA A 278 -16.63 3.63 -10.82
N LYS A 279 -15.64 4.44 -11.24
CA LYS A 279 -14.28 4.45 -10.69
C LYS A 279 -14.19 5.26 -9.39
N ASN A 280 -13.72 4.63 -8.31
CA ASN A 280 -13.38 5.34 -7.08
C ASN A 280 -11.97 5.97 -7.14
N LEU A 281 -11.62 6.80 -6.15
CA LEU A 281 -10.29 7.41 -6.03
C LEU A 281 -9.15 6.39 -5.96
N GLY A 282 -9.39 5.23 -5.32
CA GLY A 282 -8.42 4.15 -5.21
C GLY A 282 -8.02 3.57 -6.58
N LEU A 283 -8.98 3.37 -7.47
CA LEU A 283 -8.78 2.80 -8.80
C LEU A 283 -8.01 3.77 -9.71
N TRP A 284 -8.32 5.07 -9.65
CA TRP A 284 -7.54 6.11 -10.32
C TRP A 284 -6.09 6.13 -9.84
N ASN A 285 -5.87 6.14 -8.53
CA ASN A 285 -4.53 6.12 -7.95
C ASN A 285 -3.76 4.83 -8.31
N ALA A 286 -4.43 3.67 -8.34
CA ALA A 286 -3.84 2.40 -8.75
C ALA A 286 -3.35 2.44 -10.21
N MET A 287 -4.09 3.08 -11.11
CA MET A 287 -3.67 3.21 -12.51
C MET A 287 -2.57 4.28 -12.69
N LEU A 288 -2.65 5.40 -11.97
CA LEU A 288 -1.60 6.44 -11.98
C LEU A 288 -0.25 5.87 -11.54
N ILE A 289 -0.21 5.12 -10.43
CA ILE A 289 1.04 4.49 -9.97
C ILE A 289 1.53 3.42 -10.94
N ALA A 290 0.62 2.67 -11.58
CA ALA A 290 0.98 1.70 -12.60
C ALA A 290 1.70 2.37 -13.78
N CYS A 291 1.16 3.47 -14.31
CA CYS A 291 1.82 4.25 -15.36
C CYS A 291 3.20 4.78 -14.92
N ALA A 292 3.32 5.29 -13.69
CA ALA A 292 4.58 5.79 -13.14
C ALA A 292 5.65 4.68 -13.01
N GLN A 293 5.25 3.48 -12.59
CA GLN A 293 6.14 2.32 -12.45
C GLN A 293 6.52 1.69 -13.80
N HIS A 294 5.71 1.85 -14.83
CA HIS A 294 5.96 1.30 -16.17
C HIS A 294 6.58 2.31 -17.15
N ALA A 295 7.10 3.43 -16.64
CA ALA A 295 7.73 4.49 -17.43
C ALA A 295 6.80 5.06 -18.53
N GLN A 296 5.51 5.23 -18.23
CA GLN A 296 4.51 5.85 -19.11
C GLN A 296 4.01 7.19 -18.53
N PRO A 297 4.87 8.22 -18.41
CA PRO A 297 4.50 9.48 -17.77
C PRO A 297 3.36 10.20 -18.49
N ASP A 298 3.33 10.17 -19.82
CA ASP A 298 2.29 10.85 -20.61
C ASP A 298 0.90 10.25 -20.33
N LYS A 299 0.80 8.92 -20.24
CA LYS A 299 -0.44 8.24 -19.81
C LYS A 299 -0.85 8.59 -18.39
N ALA A 300 0.10 8.78 -17.47
CA ALA A 300 -0.20 9.22 -16.11
C ALA A 300 -0.80 10.65 -16.11
N PHE A 301 -0.28 11.56 -16.93
CA PHE A 301 -0.80 12.92 -17.03
C PHE A 301 -2.18 12.98 -17.70
N GLU A 302 -2.40 12.18 -18.76
CA GLU A 302 -3.71 12.00 -19.40
C GLU A 302 -4.75 11.51 -18.38
N LEU A 303 -4.47 10.42 -17.67
CA LEU A 303 -5.35 9.85 -16.64
C LEU A 303 -5.64 10.83 -15.51
N PHE A 304 -4.67 11.66 -15.12
CA PHE A 304 -4.89 12.70 -14.12
C PHE A 304 -5.85 13.80 -14.62
N GLY A 305 -5.76 14.15 -15.91
CA GLY A 305 -6.74 15.02 -16.56
C GLY A 305 -8.14 14.41 -16.54
N GLU A 306 -8.27 13.16 -16.96
CA GLU A 306 -9.55 12.43 -16.97
C GLU A 306 -10.16 12.30 -15.58
N MET A 307 -9.35 12.01 -14.56
CA MET A 307 -9.76 11.95 -13.15
C MET A 307 -10.42 13.26 -12.70
N ARG A 308 -9.83 14.40 -13.07
CA ARG A 308 -10.36 15.73 -12.75
C ARG A 308 -11.65 16.02 -13.51
N SER A 309 -11.68 15.69 -14.81
CA SER A 309 -12.88 15.84 -15.64
C SER A 309 -14.05 14.98 -15.15
N ALA A 310 -13.77 13.83 -14.54
CA ALA A 310 -14.75 12.97 -13.88
C ALA A 310 -15.21 13.49 -12.50
N GLY A 311 -14.72 14.65 -12.04
CA GLY A 311 -15.08 15.25 -10.76
C GLY A 311 -14.45 14.58 -9.54
N ILE A 312 -13.49 13.66 -9.74
CA ILE A 312 -12.77 13.01 -8.64
C ILE A 312 -11.64 13.94 -8.19
N LYS A 313 -11.69 14.37 -6.93
CA LYS A 313 -10.66 15.24 -6.35
C LYS A 313 -9.36 14.45 -6.13
N PRO A 314 -8.23 14.88 -6.72
CA PRO A 314 -6.91 14.37 -6.38
C PRO A 314 -6.61 14.47 -4.90
N ASN A 315 -5.85 13.51 -4.38
CA ASN A 315 -5.38 13.50 -3.00
C ASN A 315 -3.86 13.40 -2.92
N PHE A 316 -3.34 13.34 -1.70
CA PHE A 316 -1.93 13.12 -1.39
C PHE A 316 -1.28 12.02 -2.25
N ILE A 317 -1.97 10.90 -2.45
CA ILE A 317 -1.42 9.77 -3.23
C ILE A 317 -1.42 10.06 -4.73
N SER A 318 -2.44 10.75 -5.26
CA SER A 318 -2.51 11.12 -6.68
C SER A 318 -1.29 11.95 -7.10
N PHE A 319 -0.94 12.96 -6.30
CA PHE A 319 0.23 13.80 -6.56
C PHE A 319 1.55 13.05 -6.42
N LEU A 320 1.68 12.18 -5.41
CA LEU A 320 2.85 11.32 -5.28
C LEU A 320 3.10 10.46 -6.54
N CYS A 321 2.05 9.91 -7.14
CA CYS A 321 2.15 9.12 -8.37
C CYS A 321 2.69 9.97 -9.55
N LEU A 322 2.24 11.22 -9.68
CA LEU A 322 2.72 12.13 -10.71
C LEU A 322 4.19 12.51 -10.53
N LEU A 323 4.60 12.74 -9.28
CA LEU A 323 6.01 13.04 -8.96
C LEU A 323 6.91 11.84 -9.23
N TYR A 324 6.46 10.62 -8.95
CA TYR A 324 7.19 9.40 -9.35
C TYR A 324 7.31 9.28 -10.87
N ALA A 325 6.23 9.53 -11.63
CA ALA A 325 6.28 9.53 -13.08
C ALA A 325 7.29 10.56 -13.61
N CYS A 326 7.32 11.76 -13.01
CA CYS A 326 8.30 12.79 -13.35
C CYS A 326 9.73 12.37 -12.99
N SER A 327 9.97 11.86 -11.77
CA SER A 327 11.30 11.43 -11.31
C SER A 327 11.90 10.36 -12.21
N HIS A 328 11.12 9.33 -12.54
CA HIS A 328 11.57 8.21 -13.37
C HIS A 328 11.79 8.58 -14.85
N SER A 329 11.30 9.73 -15.28
CA SER A 329 11.37 10.20 -16.68
C SER A 329 12.18 11.49 -16.84
N GLY A 330 12.72 12.05 -15.75
CA GLY A 330 13.53 13.27 -15.78
C GLY A 330 12.76 14.55 -16.11
N LEU A 331 11.44 14.56 -15.90
CA LEU A 331 10.58 15.69 -16.27
C LEU A 331 10.56 16.75 -15.16
N VAL A 332 11.70 17.44 -14.98
CA VAL A 332 11.91 18.40 -13.86
C VAL A 332 10.82 19.46 -13.79
N GLU A 333 10.51 20.12 -14.91
CA GLU A 333 9.55 21.23 -14.94
C GLU A 333 8.12 20.76 -14.65
N LYS A 334 7.72 19.59 -15.17
CA LYS A 334 6.42 18.99 -14.80
C LYS A 334 6.38 18.58 -13.33
N GLY A 335 7.48 18.04 -12.79
CA GLY A 335 7.59 17.70 -11.36
C GLY A 335 7.38 18.91 -10.46
N LYS A 336 8.06 20.03 -10.77
CA LYS A 336 7.87 21.31 -10.06
C LYS A 336 6.43 21.81 -10.16
N TYR A 337 5.86 21.80 -11.35
CA TYR A 337 4.46 22.19 -11.58
C TYR A 337 3.48 21.39 -10.71
N TYR A 338 3.57 20.06 -10.72
CA TYR A 338 2.66 19.22 -9.94
C TYR A 338 2.90 19.36 -8.43
N PHE A 339 4.14 19.55 -8.00
CA PHE A 339 4.46 19.80 -6.58
C PHE A 339 3.85 21.11 -6.09
N GLU A 340 3.90 22.18 -6.89
CA GLU A 340 3.29 23.47 -6.55
C GLU A 340 1.75 23.41 -6.54
N MET A 341 1.16 22.72 -7.53
CA MET A 341 -0.29 22.57 -7.66
C MET A 341 -0.93 21.85 -6.45
N MET A 342 -0.18 21.10 -5.64
CA MET A 342 -0.69 20.51 -4.38
C MET A 342 -1.33 21.56 -3.45
N LYS A 343 -0.79 22.78 -3.42
CA LYS A 343 -1.30 23.89 -2.60
C LYS A 343 -2.72 24.31 -3.00
N GLU A 344 -3.03 24.25 -4.29
CA GLU A 344 -4.37 24.58 -4.82
C GLU A 344 -5.43 23.60 -4.31
N TYR A 345 -5.03 22.38 -3.94
CA TYR A 345 -5.89 21.36 -3.37
C TYR A 345 -5.84 21.31 -1.84
N GLY A 346 -5.10 22.22 -1.19
CA GLY A 346 -4.90 22.22 0.27
C GLY A 346 -4.14 20.97 0.76
N ILE A 347 -3.27 20.40 -0.07
CA ILE A 347 -2.48 19.21 0.27
C ILE A 347 -1.08 19.63 0.67
N GLU A 348 -0.73 19.41 1.94
CA GLU A 348 0.63 19.64 2.43
C GLU A 348 1.58 18.51 1.98
N PRO A 349 2.76 18.83 1.41
CA PRO A 349 3.73 17.83 1.00
C PRO A 349 4.29 17.01 2.18
N GLY A 350 4.16 15.68 2.08
CA GLY A 350 4.79 14.74 3.02
C GLY A 350 6.21 14.34 2.62
N ALA A 351 6.88 13.57 3.47
CA ALA A 351 8.26 13.08 3.23
C ALA A 351 8.44 12.37 1.89
N GLN A 352 7.43 11.62 1.43
CA GLN A 352 7.46 10.90 0.16
C GLN A 352 7.45 11.85 -1.05
N HIS A 353 6.75 12.99 -0.96
CA HIS A 353 6.71 14.00 -2.01
C HIS A 353 8.08 14.68 -2.14
N TYR A 354 8.67 15.09 -1.00
CA TYR A 354 10.02 15.64 -0.98
C TYR A 354 11.06 14.64 -1.48
N ALA A 355 11.00 13.38 -1.04
CA ALA A 355 11.91 12.35 -1.53
C ALA A 355 11.84 12.18 -3.06
N SER A 356 10.62 12.24 -3.62
CA SER A 356 10.40 12.15 -5.08
C SER A 356 10.98 13.34 -5.83
N MET A 357 10.81 14.56 -5.30
CA MET A 357 11.39 15.77 -5.91
C MET A 357 12.91 15.81 -5.80
N VAL A 358 13.46 15.39 -4.66
CA VAL A 358 14.90 15.29 -4.43
C VAL A 358 15.51 14.23 -5.35
N ASP A 359 14.86 13.08 -5.53
CA ASP A 359 15.28 12.04 -6.48
C ASP A 359 15.24 12.58 -7.93
N LEU A 360 14.18 13.29 -8.31
CA LEU A 360 14.05 13.92 -9.63
C LEU A 360 15.18 14.93 -9.90
N LEU A 361 15.41 15.86 -8.98
CA LEU A 361 16.48 16.87 -9.10
C LEU A 361 17.87 16.23 -9.07
N GLY A 362 18.07 15.26 -8.18
CA GLY A 362 19.32 14.52 -8.02
C GLY A 362 19.72 13.77 -9.29
N ARG A 363 18.78 13.04 -9.91
CA ARG A 363 19.00 12.36 -11.19
C ARG A 363 19.28 13.33 -12.32
N ALA A 364 18.57 14.46 -12.36
CA ALA A 364 18.76 15.50 -13.36
C ALA A 364 20.07 16.32 -13.18
N GLY A 365 20.86 16.04 -12.15
CA GLY A 365 22.12 16.76 -11.87
C GLY A 365 21.94 18.12 -11.21
N LYS A 366 20.72 18.49 -10.82
CA LYS A 366 20.40 19.75 -10.14
C LYS A 366 20.63 19.61 -8.62
N LEU A 367 21.85 19.25 -8.23
CA LEU A 367 22.19 18.86 -6.86
C LEU A 367 22.01 20.01 -5.86
N GLU A 368 22.34 21.24 -6.25
CA GLU A 368 22.19 22.43 -5.41
C GLU A 368 20.71 22.73 -5.13
N GLU A 369 19.85 22.58 -6.14
CA GLU A 369 18.40 22.71 -5.98
C GLU A 369 17.85 21.62 -5.05
N ALA A 370 18.34 20.38 -5.18
CA ALA A 370 17.95 19.27 -4.31
C ALA A 370 18.32 19.54 -2.84
N VAL A 371 19.52 20.06 -2.58
CA VAL A 371 19.96 20.47 -1.23
C VAL A 371 19.14 21.64 -0.70
N SER A 372 18.86 22.64 -1.53
CA SER A 372 18.03 23.79 -1.16
C SER A 372 16.64 23.34 -0.71
N MET A 373 16.02 22.40 -1.47
CA MET A 373 14.73 21.83 -1.11
C MET A 373 14.77 21.09 0.23
N VAL A 374 15.80 20.28 0.49
CA VAL A 374 15.96 19.57 1.78
C VAL A 374 16.18 20.56 2.94
N LYS A 375 16.84 21.69 2.71
CA LYS A 375 17.02 22.73 3.76
C LYS A 375 15.73 23.51 4.02
N GLY A 376 14.87 23.69 3.02
CA GLY A 376 13.65 24.51 3.10
C GLY A 376 12.38 23.76 3.53
N MET A 377 12.43 22.43 3.70
CA MET A 377 11.25 21.65 4.06
C MET A 377 10.85 21.81 5.55
N PRO A 378 9.55 21.74 5.89
CA PRO A 378 9.06 21.92 7.26
C PRO A 378 9.24 20.69 8.16
N ILE A 379 9.78 19.60 7.61
CA ILE A 379 9.94 18.30 8.26
C ILE A 379 11.42 17.93 8.36
N LYS A 380 11.79 17.04 9.30
CA LYS A 380 13.15 16.50 9.33
C LYS A 380 13.39 15.53 8.15
N PRO A 381 14.61 15.49 7.58
CA PRO A 381 14.91 14.56 6.49
C PRO A 381 14.76 13.11 6.95
N THR A 382 13.99 12.33 6.20
CA THR A 382 13.87 10.88 6.41
C THR A 382 14.99 10.14 5.67
N GLU A 383 15.22 8.86 5.99
CA GLU A 383 16.18 8.02 5.27
C GLU A 383 15.90 7.98 3.75
N SER A 384 14.63 8.02 3.35
CA SER A 384 14.24 8.04 1.94
C SER A 384 14.71 9.30 1.22
N ILE A 385 14.61 10.48 1.85
CA ILE A 385 15.10 11.75 1.30
C ILE A 385 16.63 11.75 1.21
N LEU A 386 17.32 11.26 2.25
CA LEU A 386 18.77 11.16 2.25
C LEU A 386 19.28 10.15 1.21
N GLY A 387 18.58 9.02 1.05
CA GLY A 387 18.87 8.02 0.02
C GLY A 387 18.68 8.56 -1.41
N ALA A 388 17.70 9.45 -1.63
CA ALA A 388 17.51 10.15 -2.89
C ALA A 388 18.69 11.09 -3.21
N LEU A 389 19.18 11.86 -2.22
CA LEU A 389 20.40 12.68 -2.39
C LEU A 389 21.62 11.82 -2.74
N LEU A 390 21.86 10.72 -2.00
CA LEU A 390 22.97 9.81 -2.26
C LEU A 390 22.89 9.14 -3.63
N THR A 391 21.67 8.90 -4.13
CA THR A 391 21.46 8.43 -5.50
C THR A 391 21.96 9.46 -6.51
N GLY A 392 21.64 10.74 -6.33
CA GLY A 392 22.21 11.85 -7.12
C GLY A 392 23.73 11.93 -7.00
N CYS A 393 24.28 11.86 -5.78
CA CYS A 393 25.75 11.86 -5.56
C CYS A 393 26.45 10.74 -6.31
N ARG A 394 25.88 9.53 -6.28
CA ARG A 394 26.45 8.36 -6.97
C ARG A 394 26.43 8.52 -8.47
N ILE A 395 25.36 9.09 -9.04
CA ILE A 395 25.24 9.30 -10.49
C ILE A 395 26.26 10.34 -10.97
N HIS A 396 26.43 11.43 -10.20
CA HIS A 396 27.23 12.59 -10.61
C HIS A 396 28.61 12.67 -9.95
N GLY A 397 29.02 11.65 -9.18
CA GLY A 397 30.32 11.58 -8.52
C GLY A 397 30.56 12.67 -7.45
N ASN A 398 29.51 13.22 -6.84
CA ASN A 398 29.63 14.36 -5.92
C ASN A 398 29.96 13.91 -4.48
N ALA A 399 31.26 13.90 -4.14
CA ALA A 399 31.75 13.53 -2.82
C ALA A 399 31.37 14.52 -1.70
N GLU A 400 31.29 15.82 -2.02
CA GLU A 400 30.97 16.86 -1.02
C GLU A 400 29.54 16.72 -0.51
N LEU A 401 28.60 16.47 -1.42
CA LEU A 401 27.21 16.21 -1.05
C LEU A 401 27.07 14.88 -0.30
N ALA A 402 27.85 13.85 -0.66
CA ALA A 402 27.89 12.61 0.11
C ALA A 402 28.35 12.85 1.56
N ALA A 403 29.36 13.70 1.77
CA ALA A 403 29.82 14.10 3.11
C ALA A 403 28.78 14.92 3.88
N PHE A 404 28.03 15.80 3.20
CA PHE A 404 26.89 16.49 3.80
C PHE A 404 25.83 15.51 4.31
N VAL A 405 25.49 14.48 3.52
CA VAL A 405 24.53 13.46 3.94
C VAL A 405 25.08 12.62 5.11
N ASP A 406 26.36 12.27 5.09
CA ASP A 406 27.04 11.55 6.18
C ASP A 406 26.96 12.30 7.51
N HIS A 407 27.17 13.63 7.47
CA HIS A 407 26.96 14.49 8.64
C HIS A 407 25.51 14.46 9.13
N LYS A 408 24.53 14.49 8.21
CA LYS A 408 23.10 14.37 8.57
C LYS A 408 22.74 13.02 9.17
N ILE A 409 23.33 11.93 8.69
CA ILE A 409 23.17 10.60 9.30
C ILE A 409 23.69 10.60 10.73
N SER A 410 24.83 11.26 10.97
CA SER A 410 25.42 11.40 12.30
C SER A 410 24.53 12.22 13.25
N GLU A 411 23.94 13.33 12.77
CA GLU A 411 22.97 14.14 13.53
C GLU A 411 21.71 13.35 13.93
N LEU A 412 21.31 12.36 13.13
CA LEU A 412 20.17 11.46 13.43
C LEU A 412 20.52 10.35 14.43
N GLY A 413 21.70 10.41 15.06
CA GLY A 413 22.16 9.42 16.04
C GLY A 413 22.85 8.21 15.41
N GLY A 414 23.15 8.25 14.11
CA GLY A 414 23.94 7.24 13.40
C GLY A 414 23.28 5.87 13.20
N ASN A 415 22.18 5.56 13.90
CA ASN A 415 21.43 4.32 13.76
C ASN A 415 20.44 4.43 12.59
N VAL A 416 20.86 3.98 11.41
CA VAL A 416 20.09 4.08 10.16
C VAL A 416 20.01 2.73 9.46
N GLY A 417 19.03 2.57 8.57
CA GLY A 417 18.84 1.35 7.81
C GLY A 417 20.05 0.94 6.96
N SER A 418 20.21 -0.37 6.74
CA SER A 418 21.29 -0.96 5.93
C SER A 418 21.33 -0.40 4.51
N GLY A 419 20.16 -0.13 3.92
CA GLY A 419 20.03 0.44 2.58
C GLY A 419 20.70 1.81 2.44
N LEU A 420 20.55 2.69 3.45
CA LEU A 420 21.14 4.02 3.41
C LEU A 420 22.67 3.99 3.51
N LEU A 421 23.22 3.16 4.41
CA LEU A 421 24.68 2.97 4.55
C LEU A 421 25.31 2.35 3.29
N VAL A 422 24.59 1.44 2.63
CA VAL A 422 25.02 0.88 1.35
C VAL A 422 25.03 1.96 0.26
N LEU A 423 24.00 2.81 0.18
CA LEU A 423 23.98 3.95 -0.75
C LEU A 423 25.12 4.94 -0.47
N LEU A 424 25.42 5.22 0.80
CA LEU A 424 26.52 6.10 1.20
C LEU A 424 27.88 5.52 0.78
N SER A 425 28.11 4.24 1.08
CA SER A 425 29.32 3.54 0.62
C SER A 425 29.44 3.58 -0.90
N ASN A 426 28.34 3.40 -1.63
CA ASN A 426 28.35 3.41 -3.09
C ASN A 426 28.60 4.81 -3.66
N ALA A 427 28.05 5.86 -3.05
CA ALA A 427 28.28 7.24 -3.46
C ALA A 427 29.75 7.65 -3.29
N TYR A 428 30.36 7.33 -2.14
CA TYR A 428 31.79 7.57 -1.93
C TYR A 428 32.67 6.75 -2.88
N ALA A 429 32.34 5.46 -3.10
CA ALA A 429 33.09 4.62 -4.04
C ALA A 429 33.01 5.16 -5.48
N ALA A 430 31.84 5.61 -5.93
CA ALA A 430 31.66 6.23 -7.24
C ALA A 430 32.47 7.52 -7.40
N ALA A 431 32.68 8.27 -6.31
CA ALA A 431 33.53 9.46 -6.29
C ALA A 431 35.04 9.17 -6.02
N GLY A 432 35.44 7.89 -5.99
CA GLY A 432 36.84 7.48 -5.75
C GLY A 432 37.31 7.61 -4.29
N LYS A 433 36.41 7.90 -3.35
CA LYS A 433 36.65 8.07 -1.91
C LYS A 433 36.57 6.73 -1.17
N TRP A 434 37.58 5.88 -1.37
CA TRP A 434 37.56 4.48 -0.92
C TRP A 434 37.59 4.30 0.61
N ASP A 435 38.26 5.20 1.32
CA ASP A 435 38.41 5.15 2.78
C ASP A 435 37.09 5.50 3.47
N GLU A 436 36.40 6.53 2.99
CA GLU A 436 35.06 6.94 3.42
C GLU A 436 34.03 5.85 3.12
N ALA A 437 34.12 5.24 1.92
CA ALA A 437 33.30 4.08 1.60
C ALA A 437 33.56 2.90 2.57
N ALA A 438 34.82 2.69 2.98
CA ALA A 438 35.17 1.66 3.96
C ALA A 438 34.63 1.98 5.37
N LYS A 439 34.61 3.26 5.76
CA LYS A 439 33.98 3.72 7.01
C LYS A 439 32.47 3.43 7.01
N ALA A 440 31.76 3.74 5.94
CA ALA A 440 30.33 3.42 5.82
C ALA A 440 30.06 1.90 5.91
N ARG A 441 30.91 1.06 5.27
CA ARG A 441 30.83 -0.41 5.41
C ARG A 441 31.17 -0.89 6.82
N LYS A 442 32.05 -0.20 7.53
CA LYS A 442 32.39 -0.51 8.92
C LYS A 442 31.18 -0.21 9.82
N MET A 443 30.55 0.96 9.68
CA MET A 443 29.32 1.32 10.41
C MET A 443 28.22 0.28 10.23
N LEU A 444 28.02 -0.22 9.00
CA LEU A 444 27.06 -1.28 8.71
C LEU A 444 27.34 -2.54 9.57
N ARG A 445 28.60 -2.96 9.68
CA ARG A 445 29.00 -4.13 10.49
C ARG A 445 28.89 -3.87 11.99
N ASP A 446 29.32 -2.69 12.44
CA ASP A 446 29.31 -2.30 13.85
C ASP A 446 27.87 -2.24 14.40
N GLN A 447 26.88 -1.96 13.55
CA GLN A 447 25.44 -2.01 13.87
C GLN A 447 24.82 -3.41 13.76
N GLY A 448 25.60 -4.44 13.40
CA GLY A 448 25.08 -5.80 13.18
C GLY A 448 24.20 -5.93 11.93
N LEU A 449 24.16 -4.90 11.08
CA LEU A 449 23.36 -4.90 9.86
C LEU A 449 24.05 -5.69 8.76
N LYS A 450 23.27 -6.47 8.01
CA LYS A 450 23.76 -7.19 6.83
C LYS A 450 23.31 -6.49 5.57
N LYS A 451 24.16 -6.54 4.54
CA LYS A 451 23.77 -6.15 3.19
C LYS A 451 22.68 -7.11 2.71
N GLU A 452 21.60 -6.56 2.20
CA GLU A 452 20.55 -7.35 1.58
C GLU A 452 21.08 -8.11 0.36
N THR A 453 20.74 -9.40 0.25
CA THR A 453 21.18 -10.24 -0.86
C THR A 453 20.33 -9.95 -2.09
N GLY A 454 20.97 -9.78 -3.25
CA GLY A 454 20.26 -9.54 -4.50
C GLY A 454 19.65 -10.82 -5.06
N LEU A 455 18.35 -10.99 -4.90
CA LEU A 455 17.57 -12.11 -5.39
C LEU A 455 16.79 -11.69 -6.63
N SER A 456 16.73 -12.60 -7.60
CA SER A 456 15.86 -12.48 -8.76
C SER A 456 15.01 -13.72 -8.87
N TRP A 457 13.72 -13.58 -9.17
CA TRP A 457 12.81 -14.71 -9.27
C TRP A 457 11.90 -14.64 -10.50
N ILE A 458 11.44 -15.81 -10.90
CA ILE A 458 10.63 -16.06 -12.10
C ILE A 458 9.55 -17.11 -11.79
N GLU A 459 8.34 -16.88 -12.30
CA GLU A 459 7.18 -17.76 -12.09
C GLU A 459 7.02 -18.73 -13.26
N ASP A 460 7.02 -20.04 -12.96
CA ASP A 460 6.67 -21.11 -13.88
C ASP A 460 5.46 -21.89 -13.35
N GLY A 461 4.30 -21.72 -14.00
CA GLY A 461 3.03 -22.24 -13.49
C GLY A 461 2.71 -21.64 -12.12
N ASN A 462 2.58 -22.50 -11.10
CA ASN A 462 2.34 -22.09 -9.71
C ASN A 462 3.62 -22.16 -8.85
N LYS A 463 4.80 -22.24 -9.46
CA LYS A 463 6.09 -22.36 -8.77
C LYS A 463 6.95 -21.13 -9.01
N VAL A 464 7.53 -20.59 -7.94
CA VAL A 464 8.50 -19.51 -8.00
C VAL A 464 9.91 -20.09 -7.95
N HIS A 465 10.73 -19.75 -8.93
CA HIS A 465 12.14 -20.09 -9.01
C HIS A 465 12.97 -18.87 -8.66
N THR A 466 13.76 -18.95 -7.59
CA THR A 466 14.56 -17.84 -7.06
C THR A 466 16.04 -18.12 -7.25
N PHE A 467 16.79 -17.11 -7.67
CA PHE A 467 18.22 -17.17 -7.95
C PHE A 467 18.96 -16.10 -7.14
N ALA A 468 20.08 -16.48 -6.57
CA ALA A 468 21.09 -15.56 -6.05
C ALA A 468 22.26 -15.42 -7.05
N SER A 469 23.12 -14.41 -6.87
CA SER A 469 24.31 -14.27 -7.72
C SER A 469 25.22 -15.49 -7.57
N GLY A 470 25.59 -16.12 -8.68
CA GLY A 470 26.41 -17.33 -8.70
C GLY A 470 25.73 -18.58 -8.14
N ASP A 471 24.40 -18.59 -8.02
CA ASP A 471 23.65 -19.72 -7.48
C ASP A 471 23.75 -20.96 -8.39
N ARG A 472 24.15 -22.09 -7.80
CA ARG A 472 24.24 -23.40 -8.47
C ARG A 472 23.34 -24.46 -7.85
N THR A 473 22.45 -24.08 -6.93
CA THR A 473 21.58 -25.03 -6.19
C THR A 473 20.38 -25.51 -7.00
N HIS A 474 20.06 -24.81 -8.11
CA HIS A 474 18.91 -25.13 -8.95
C HIS A 474 19.08 -26.47 -9.69
N LEU A 475 18.01 -27.27 -9.79
CA LEU A 475 18.04 -28.59 -10.43
C LEU A 475 18.50 -28.58 -11.90
N ARG A 476 18.28 -27.45 -12.60
CA ARG A 476 18.70 -27.23 -14.00
C ARG A 476 19.94 -26.35 -14.14
N THR A 477 20.81 -26.31 -13.12
CA THR A 477 21.97 -25.41 -13.08
C THR A 477 22.87 -25.55 -14.32
N GLU A 478 23.17 -26.79 -14.76
CA GLU A 478 24.03 -27.02 -15.92
C GLU A 478 23.46 -26.43 -17.21
N GLU A 479 22.15 -26.60 -17.45
CA GLU A 479 21.46 -26.03 -18.61
C GLU A 479 21.43 -24.49 -18.57
N ILE A 480 21.20 -23.92 -17.38
CA ILE A 480 21.15 -22.46 -17.18
C ILE A 480 22.51 -21.83 -17.48
N TYR A 481 23.59 -22.39 -16.92
CA TYR A 481 24.94 -21.88 -17.14
C TYR A 481 25.37 -22.03 -18.59
N LYS A 482 25.12 -23.19 -19.21
CA LYS A 482 25.37 -23.38 -20.64
C LYS A 482 24.64 -22.34 -21.48
N LYS A 483 23.36 -22.05 -21.17
CA LYS A 483 22.60 -21.04 -21.91
C LYS A 483 23.15 -19.62 -21.71
N LEU A 484 23.67 -19.32 -20.53
CA LEU A 484 24.33 -18.04 -20.28
C LEU A 484 25.63 -17.88 -21.06
N ASP A 485 26.42 -18.94 -21.18
CA ASP A 485 27.67 -18.92 -21.95
C ASP A 485 27.35 -18.69 -23.45
N GLU A 486 26.38 -19.43 -24.00
CA GLU A 486 25.89 -19.21 -25.38
C GLU A 486 25.42 -17.76 -25.62
N LEU A 487 24.63 -17.21 -24.69
CA LEU A 487 24.17 -15.81 -24.77
C LEU A 487 25.35 -14.83 -24.65
N GLY A 488 26.34 -15.13 -23.80
CA GLY A 488 27.54 -14.33 -23.66
C GLY A 488 28.24 -14.15 -25.00
N ASP A 489 28.48 -15.25 -25.71
CA ASP A 489 29.14 -15.24 -27.02
C ASP A 489 28.31 -14.51 -28.09
N GLU A 490 26.99 -14.66 -28.08
CA GLU A 490 26.07 -13.90 -28.96
C GLU A 490 26.11 -12.40 -28.68
N MET A 491 26.07 -12.03 -27.39
CA MET A 491 26.11 -10.63 -26.95
C MET A 491 27.44 -9.98 -27.32
N GLU A 492 28.57 -10.65 -27.09
CA GLU A 492 29.91 -10.15 -27.45
C GLU A 492 30.04 -9.94 -28.96
N ARG A 493 29.56 -10.89 -29.78
CA ARG A 493 29.48 -10.71 -31.25
C ARG A 493 28.57 -9.57 -31.67
N ALA A 494 27.54 -9.26 -30.88
CA ALA A 494 26.66 -8.13 -31.11
C ALA A 494 27.24 -6.79 -30.61
N GLY A 495 28.42 -6.79 -29.98
CA GLY A 495 29.13 -5.60 -29.51
C GLY A 495 28.94 -5.26 -28.02
N TYR A 496 28.46 -6.20 -27.21
CA TYR A 496 28.40 -6.02 -25.76
C TYR A 496 29.80 -6.04 -25.14
N VAL A 497 30.07 -5.08 -24.24
CA VAL A 497 31.29 -5.01 -23.43
C VAL A 497 30.88 -4.88 -21.97
N ALA A 498 31.41 -5.75 -21.12
CA ALA A 498 31.11 -5.73 -19.69
C ALA A 498 31.67 -4.48 -19.02
N ASP A 499 30.80 -3.76 -18.29
CA ASP A 499 31.21 -2.57 -17.55
C ASP A 499 31.55 -2.93 -16.10
N THR A 500 32.85 -3.12 -15.83
CA THR A 500 33.38 -3.47 -14.50
C THR A 500 33.34 -2.34 -13.49
N SER A 501 33.05 -1.10 -13.90
CA SER A 501 32.93 0.06 -12.99
C SER A 501 31.78 -0.12 -11.99
N PHE A 502 30.76 -0.92 -12.32
CA PHE A 502 29.65 -1.24 -11.45
C PHE A 502 29.99 -2.23 -10.33
N VAL A 503 31.18 -2.85 -10.34
CA VAL A 503 31.68 -3.64 -9.22
C VAL A 503 32.45 -2.73 -8.27
N LEU A 504 31.72 -2.18 -7.29
CA LEU A 504 32.24 -1.25 -6.27
C LEU A 504 33.07 -1.94 -5.16
N LYS A 505 33.68 -3.09 -5.47
CA LYS A 505 34.62 -3.81 -4.60
C LYS A 505 36.05 -3.73 -5.18
N ARG A 506 37.06 -3.71 -4.30
CA ARG A 506 38.46 -3.90 -4.69
C ARG A 506 38.70 -5.40 -4.94
N VAL A 507 38.50 -5.81 -6.17
CA VAL A 507 38.85 -7.14 -6.73
C VAL A 507 39.44 -6.93 -8.13
N ASP A 508 40.15 -7.93 -8.61
CA ASP A 508 40.91 -7.98 -9.86
C ASP A 508 39.98 -7.83 -11.08
N GLY A 509 40.49 -7.35 -12.22
CA GLY A 509 39.65 -7.13 -13.41
C GLY A 509 38.94 -8.38 -13.94
N GLU A 510 39.59 -9.54 -13.89
CA GLU A 510 39.03 -10.82 -14.32
C GLU A 510 37.96 -11.33 -13.35
N GLU A 511 38.21 -11.25 -12.04
CA GLU A 511 37.25 -11.65 -11.01
C GLU A 511 36.00 -10.74 -10.99
N LYS A 512 36.17 -9.45 -11.34
CA LYS A 512 35.04 -8.52 -11.57
C LYS A 512 34.17 -8.97 -12.75
N ASN A 513 34.79 -9.36 -13.86
CA ASN A 513 34.07 -9.81 -15.05
C ASN A 513 33.28 -11.10 -14.80
N GLU A 514 33.86 -12.08 -14.13
CA GLU A 514 33.15 -13.32 -13.77
C GLU A 514 31.98 -13.06 -12.82
N THR A 515 32.15 -12.18 -11.83
CA THR A 515 31.10 -11.84 -10.87
C THR A 515 29.86 -11.26 -11.56
N ILE A 516 30.06 -10.38 -12.54
CA ILE A 516 28.98 -9.70 -13.27
C ILE A 516 28.23 -10.66 -14.22
N ARG A 517 28.94 -11.62 -14.81
CA ARG A 517 28.35 -12.60 -15.75
C ARG A 517 27.25 -13.45 -15.12
N TYR A 518 27.33 -13.72 -13.82
CA TYR A 518 26.41 -14.61 -13.10
C TYR A 518 25.54 -13.89 -12.06
N HIS A 519 25.19 -12.64 -12.29
CA HIS A 519 24.16 -11.96 -11.50
C HIS A 519 22.81 -12.68 -11.59
N SER A 520 22.01 -12.57 -10.52
CA SER A 520 20.77 -13.34 -10.38
C SER A 520 19.76 -13.08 -11.49
N GLU A 521 19.71 -11.87 -12.04
CA GLU A 521 18.83 -11.52 -13.17
C GLU A 521 19.17 -12.35 -14.40
N ARG A 522 20.47 -12.54 -14.68
CA ARG A 522 20.93 -13.26 -15.85
C ARG A 522 20.60 -14.74 -15.74
N LEU A 523 20.83 -15.34 -14.56
CA LEU A 523 20.43 -16.72 -14.26
C LEU A 523 18.92 -16.91 -14.48
N ALA A 524 18.10 -15.99 -13.98
CA ALA A 524 16.65 -16.03 -14.17
C ALA A 524 16.24 -15.88 -15.65
N ILE A 525 16.92 -15.03 -16.44
CA ILE A 525 16.68 -14.89 -17.89
C ILE A 525 17.02 -16.19 -18.62
N ALA A 526 18.18 -16.76 -18.36
CA ALA A 526 18.60 -18.01 -18.98
C ALA A 526 17.63 -19.14 -18.65
N PHE A 527 17.20 -19.25 -17.38
CA PHE A 527 16.12 -20.17 -17.00
C PHE A 527 14.82 -19.91 -17.78
N GLY A 528 14.40 -18.64 -17.93
CA GLY A 528 13.22 -18.28 -18.72
C GLY A 528 13.35 -18.67 -20.20
N LEU A 529 14.54 -18.50 -20.79
CA LEU A 529 14.81 -18.84 -22.19
C LEU A 529 14.76 -20.34 -22.47
N ILE A 530 15.23 -21.18 -21.54
CA ILE A 530 15.22 -22.64 -21.68
C ILE A 530 13.88 -23.29 -21.31
N THR A 531 12.99 -22.56 -20.62
CA THR A 531 11.75 -23.11 -20.06
C THR A 531 10.51 -22.64 -20.80
N PHE A 532 10.48 -21.38 -21.23
CA PHE A 532 9.25 -20.78 -21.75
C PHE A 532 9.20 -20.75 -23.28
N PRO A 533 8.01 -21.02 -23.87
CA PRO A 533 7.82 -20.93 -25.31
C PRO A 533 8.16 -19.52 -25.83
N HIS A 534 8.56 -19.44 -27.09
CA HIS A 534 9.18 -18.25 -27.68
C HIS A 534 8.28 -17.00 -27.60
N GLU A 535 6.95 -17.17 -27.72
CA GLU A 535 5.97 -16.10 -27.71
C GLU A 535 5.71 -15.53 -26.31
N ARG A 536 6.03 -16.29 -25.25
CA ARG A 536 5.79 -15.88 -23.86
C ARG A 536 6.89 -14.90 -23.41
N PRO A 537 6.56 -13.66 -22.98
CA PRO A 537 7.55 -12.78 -22.39
C PRO A 537 8.15 -13.37 -21.12
N ILE A 538 9.47 -13.16 -20.93
CA ILE A 538 10.18 -13.54 -19.70
C ILE A 538 9.96 -12.44 -18.67
N ARG A 539 9.42 -12.77 -17.52
CA ARG A 539 9.12 -11.82 -16.44
C ARG A 539 9.95 -12.13 -15.22
N ILE A 540 10.73 -11.16 -14.79
CA ILE A 540 11.67 -11.31 -13.69
C ILE A 540 11.42 -10.21 -12.69
N MET A 541 11.45 -10.59 -11.44
CA MET A 541 11.30 -9.69 -10.32
C MET A 541 12.60 -9.69 -9.53
N LYS A 542 13.04 -8.52 -9.08
CA LYS A 542 14.27 -8.33 -8.33
C LYS A 542 13.99 -7.48 -7.10
N ASN A 543 14.51 -7.91 -5.94
CA ASN A 543 14.34 -7.17 -4.69
C ASN A 543 15.21 -5.91 -4.59
N LEU A 544 16.30 -5.86 -5.38
CA LEU A 544 17.21 -4.73 -5.46
C LEU A 544 17.12 -4.05 -6.83
N ARG A 545 17.71 -2.86 -6.93
CA ARG A 545 17.90 -2.19 -8.22
C ARG A 545 18.82 -3.01 -9.12
N VAL A 546 18.45 -3.17 -10.39
CA VAL A 546 19.31 -3.81 -11.41
C VAL A 546 20.61 -3.01 -11.55
N CYS A 547 21.77 -3.65 -11.75
CA CYS A 547 23.02 -2.90 -11.92
C CYS A 547 23.19 -2.38 -13.36
N GLY A 548 24.03 -1.35 -13.51
CA GLY A 548 24.33 -0.66 -14.78
C GLY A 548 24.55 -1.61 -15.95
N ASP A 549 25.53 -2.47 -15.74
CA ASP A 549 25.93 -3.49 -16.69
C ASP A 549 24.81 -4.50 -16.97
N CYS A 550 24.11 -5.01 -15.96
CA CYS A 550 23.02 -5.96 -16.19
C CYS A 550 21.90 -5.34 -17.01
N HIS A 551 21.54 -4.07 -16.79
CA HIS A 551 20.56 -3.39 -17.64
C HIS A 551 21.01 -3.38 -19.11
N THR A 552 22.29 -3.07 -19.38
CA THR A 552 22.86 -3.12 -20.73
C THR A 552 22.87 -4.54 -21.29
N ALA A 553 23.32 -5.52 -20.51
CA ALA A 553 23.34 -6.92 -20.91
C ALA A 553 21.94 -7.43 -21.28
N ILE A 554 20.91 -7.07 -20.51
CA ILE A 554 19.53 -7.48 -20.80
C ILE A 554 19.01 -6.87 -22.11
N LYS A 555 19.43 -5.63 -22.46
CA LYS A 555 19.18 -5.09 -23.81
C LYS A 555 19.74 -6.02 -24.87
N PHE A 556 21.02 -6.39 -24.78
CA PHE A 556 21.64 -7.31 -25.74
C PHE A 556 20.99 -8.70 -25.72
N MET A 557 20.65 -9.25 -24.55
CA MET A 557 19.93 -10.53 -24.44
C MET A 557 18.58 -10.47 -25.16
N SER A 558 17.80 -9.39 -25.02
CA SER A 558 16.53 -9.22 -25.73
C SER A 558 16.72 -9.13 -27.24
N LYS A 559 17.82 -8.50 -27.70
CA LYS A 559 18.18 -8.38 -29.12
C LYS A 559 18.62 -9.72 -29.72
N CYS A 560 19.48 -10.46 -29.02
CA CYS A 560 20.03 -11.73 -29.52
C CYS A 560 18.99 -12.85 -29.51
N SER A 561 18.18 -12.91 -28.45
CA SER A 561 17.12 -13.93 -28.34
C SER A 561 15.85 -13.59 -29.10
N GLY A 562 15.63 -12.32 -29.50
CA GLY A 562 14.36 -11.86 -30.06
C GLY A 562 13.18 -11.90 -29.07
N ARG A 563 13.47 -12.06 -27.77
CA ARG A 563 12.45 -12.21 -26.72
C ARG A 563 12.19 -10.88 -26.01
N VAL A 564 10.92 -10.66 -25.65
CA VAL A 564 10.54 -9.60 -24.71
C VAL A 564 10.91 -10.04 -23.30
N ILE A 565 11.74 -9.24 -22.64
CA ILE A 565 12.17 -9.46 -21.24
C ILE A 565 11.64 -8.30 -20.42
N ILE A 566 10.89 -8.60 -19.36
CA ILE A 566 10.33 -7.61 -18.44
C ILE A 566 11.00 -7.83 -17.08
N VAL A 567 11.76 -6.85 -16.61
CA VAL A 567 12.39 -6.89 -15.30
C VAL A 567 11.80 -5.81 -14.41
N ARG A 568 11.24 -6.21 -13.28
CA ARG A 568 10.85 -5.31 -12.20
C ARG A 568 11.98 -5.21 -11.20
N ASP A 569 12.51 -4.01 -11.01
CA ASP A 569 13.38 -3.72 -9.88
C ASP A 569 12.58 -3.16 -8.70
N ASN A 570 13.27 -2.79 -7.62
CA ASN A 570 12.59 -2.26 -6.42
C ASN A 570 11.82 -0.94 -6.63
N ASN A 571 12.01 -0.25 -7.75
CA ASN A 571 11.39 1.04 -8.05
C ASN A 571 10.43 1.00 -9.23
N ARG A 572 10.72 0.19 -10.27
CA ARG A 572 10.00 0.26 -11.55
C ARG A 572 10.21 -0.96 -12.45
N PHE A 573 9.45 -0.98 -13.55
CA PHE A 573 9.58 -1.95 -14.62
C PHE A 573 10.47 -1.44 -15.75
N HIS A 574 11.24 -2.37 -16.28
CA HIS A 574 12.06 -2.22 -17.47
C HIS A 574 11.58 -3.28 -18.47
N ARG A 575 10.96 -2.85 -19.56
CA ARG A 575 10.58 -3.74 -20.66
C ARG A 575 11.63 -3.61 -21.75
N PHE A 576 12.35 -4.70 -21.97
CA PHE A 576 13.41 -4.84 -22.96
C PHE A 576 12.85 -5.57 -24.18
N GLU A 577 12.98 -4.95 -25.34
CA GLU A 577 12.53 -5.50 -26.61
C GLU A 577 13.49 -5.03 -27.71
N ASN A 578 14.05 -5.98 -28.47
CA ASN A 578 14.95 -5.70 -29.59
C ASN A 578 16.13 -4.76 -29.26
N GLY A 579 16.69 -4.88 -28.04
CA GLY A 579 17.82 -4.05 -27.62
C GLY A 579 17.45 -2.68 -27.05
N VAL A 580 16.16 -2.36 -26.94
CA VAL A 580 15.68 -1.10 -26.37
C VAL A 580 14.96 -1.35 -25.06
N CYS A 581 15.17 -0.48 -24.07
CA CYS A 581 14.42 -0.49 -22.82
C CYS A 581 13.43 0.68 -22.76
N THR A 582 12.24 0.46 -22.19
CA THR A 582 11.22 1.51 -21.98
C THR A 582 11.71 2.70 -21.18
N CYS A 583 12.79 2.55 -20.40
CA CYS A 583 13.39 3.66 -19.65
C CYS A 583 14.21 4.65 -20.47
N ARG A 584 14.54 4.33 -21.75
CA ARG A 584 15.41 5.15 -22.60
C ARG A 584 16.76 5.48 -21.96
N ASP A 585 17.30 4.53 -21.19
CA ASP A 585 18.55 4.66 -20.42
C ASP A 585 18.54 5.77 -19.35
N TYR A 586 17.38 6.38 -19.08
CA TYR A 586 17.17 7.28 -17.95
C TYR A 586 16.64 6.47 -16.76
N TRP A 587 17.54 6.01 -15.88
CA TRP A 587 17.16 5.08 -14.83
C TRP A 587 17.82 5.24 -13.49
#